data_AF-A8QWE8-F1
#
_entry.id   AF-A8QWE8-F1
#
_cell.length_a   1.000
_cell.length_b   1.000
_cell.length_c   1.000
_cell.angle_alpha   90.00
_cell.angle_beta   90.00
_cell.angle_gamma   90.00
#
_symmetry.space_group_name_H-M   'P 1'
#
loop_
_entity.id
_entity.type
_entity.pdbx_description
1 polymer ?
#
loop_
_entity_poly.entity_id
_entity_poly.type
_entity_poly.pdbx_seq_one_letter_code
_entity_poly.pdbx_strand_id
1 'polypeptide(L)'
;MKLIVFEGLDGSGKTSLIHALQPQLKIPHQLYQGLGSSSIGKKIRNLFLNFQQVDYLTRFYLSLSNMTQIQVELISPQLKNHQLIILD
;
A
#
# COMPACT_ATOMS: atom_id res chain seq x y z
N MET A 1 11.23 -4.97 13.71
CA MET A 1 10.24 -4.73 12.64
C MET A 1 9.83 -3.27 12.67
N LYS A 2 9.87 -2.55 11.55
CA LYS A 2 9.26 -1.21 11.46
C LYS A 2 8.46 -1.16 10.16
N LEU A 3 7.16 -1.40 10.28
CA LEU A 3 6.16 -1.12 9.26
C LEU A 3 5.33 0.04 9.80
N ILE A 4 5.19 1.10 9.01
CA ILE A 4 4.33 2.24 9.32
C ILE A 4 3.27 2.28 8.23
N VAL A 5 2.00 2.26 8.63
CA VAL A 5 0.86 2.37 7.72
C VAL A 5 0.18 3.70 7.96
N PHE A 6 -0.10 4.44 6.90
CA PHE A 6 -0.82 5.70 6.93
C PHE A 6 -2.26 5.45 6.47
N GLU A 7 -3.21 5.50 7.40
CA GLU A 7 -4.63 5.27 7.11
C GLU A 7 -5.45 6.56 7.22
N GLY A 8 -6.58 6.59 6.52
CA GLY A 8 -7.49 7.74 6.52
C GLY A 8 -8.27 7.88 5.22
N LEU A 9 -9.31 8.71 5.24
CA LEU A 9 -10.15 8.97 4.08
C LEU A 9 -9.37 9.69 2.97
N ASP A 10 -9.88 9.60 1.74
CA ASP A 10 -9.34 10.38 0.63
C ASP A 10 -9.45 11.88 0.92
N GLY A 11 -8.39 12.62 0.60
CA GLY A 11 -8.29 14.05 0.93
C GLY A 11 -7.87 14.38 2.36
N SER A 12 -7.64 13.39 3.25
CA SER A 12 -7.18 13.66 4.63
C SER A 12 -5.73 14.13 4.77
N GLY A 13 -4.98 14.21 3.66
CA GLY A 13 -3.59 14.68 3.64
C GLY A 13 -2.52 13.61 3.89
N LYS A 14 -2.86 12.31 3.85
CA LYS A 14 -1.91 11.19 4.06
C LYS A 14 -0.66 11.29 3.20
N THR A 15 -0.84 11.39 1.88
CA THR A 15 0.26 11.48 0.92
C THR A 15 1.13 12.72 1.17
N SER A 16 0.52 13.86 1.50
CA SER A 16 1.26 15.09 1.87
C SER A 16 2.09 14.89 3.15
N LEU A 17 1.53 14.21 4.15
CA LEU A 17 2.23 13.89 5.40
C LEU A 17 3.41 12.94 5.17
N ILE A 18 3.23 11.91 4.33
CA ILE A 18 4.31 11.00 3.95
C ILE A 18 5.44 11.78 3.28
N HIS A 19 5.14 12.64 2.30
CA HIS A 19 6.14 13.46 1.63
C HIS A 19 6.88 14.41 2.57
N ALA A 20 6.18 15.00 3.55
CA ALA A 20 6.82 15.84 4.58
C ALA A 20 7.71 15.02 5.55
N LEU A 21 7.37 13.75 5.78
CA LEU A 21 8.12 12.85 6.66
C LEU A 21 9.37 12.27 5.98
N GLN A 22 9.31 11.92 4.69
CA GLN A 22 10.42 11.30 3.95
C GLN A 22 11.79 11.97 4.14
N PRO A 23 11.96 13.31 4.02
CA PRO A 23 13.27 13.94 4.22
C PRO A 23 13.77 13.90 5.67
N GLN A 24 12.88 13.65 6.64
CA GLN A 24 13.23 13.54 8.06
C GLN A 24 13.70 12.12 8.43
N LEU A 25 13.39 11.12 7.59
CA LEU A 25 13.78 9.73 7.80
C LEU A 25 15.24 9.51 7.36
N LYS A 26 16.16 9.51 8.33
CA LYS A 26 17.60 9.24 8.12
C LYS A 26 17.93 7.75 7.95
N ILE A 27 16.93 6.89 7.78
CA ILE A 27 17.09 5.44 7.62
C ILE A 27 16.59 4.99 6.26
N PRO A 28 17.20 3.95 5.67
CA PRO A 28 16.70 3.35 4.44
C PRO A 28 15.26 2.91 4.62
N HIS A 29 14.40 3.32 3.69
CA HIS A 29 12.98 2.98 3.70
C HIS A 29 12.47 2.71 2.29
N GLN A 30 11.38 1.97 2.19
CA GLN A 30 10.58 1.85 0.97
C GLN A 30 9.19 2.41 1.20
N LEU A 31 8.65 3.04 0.16
CA LEU A 31 7.28 3.52 0.13
C LEU A 31 6.48 2.65 -0.84
N TYR A 32 5.37 2.09 -0.36
CA TYR A 32 4.43 1.33 -1.16
C TYR A 32 3.02 1.90 -0.98
N GLN A 33 2.17 1.67 -1.97
CA GLN A 33 0.73 1.88 -1.89
C GLN A 33 0.04 0.59 -1.48
N GLY A 34 -0.86 0.68 -0.49
CA GLY A 34 -1.71 -0.40 -0.02
C GLY A 34 -2.54 -1.03 -1.14
N LEU A 35 -2.87 -0.28 -2.20
CA LEU A 35 -3.45 -0.80 -3.44
C LEU A 35 -2.74 -0.21 -4.67
N GLY A 36 -1.99 -1.06 -5.38
CA GLY A 36 -1.30 -0.68 -6.62
C GLY A 36 0.18 -1.03 -6.68
N SER A 37 0.82 -1.33 -5.55
CA SER A 37 2.27 -1.65 -5.54
C SER A 37 2.60 -3.11 -5.86
N SER A 38 1.69 -4.05 -5.64
CA SER A 38 1.90 -5.46 -6.03
C SER A 38 1.67 -5.68 -7.53
N SER A 39 2.18 -6.82 -8.04
CA SER A 39 2.04 -7.24 -9.44
C SER A 39 0.57 -7.30 -9.90
N ILE A 40 -0.32 -7.77 -9.03
CA ILE A 40 -1.78 -7.81 -9.28
C ILE A 40 -2.49 -6.53 -8.83
N GLY A 41 -1.93 -5.81 -7.86
CA GLY A 41 -2.54 -4.63 -7.26
C GLY A 41 -2.83 -3.52 -8.26
N LYS A 42 -1.95 -3.33 -9.26
CA LYS A 42 -2.21 -2.36 -10.36
C LYS A 42 -3.48 -2.69 -11.15
N LYS A 43 -3.70 -3.98 -11.43
CA LYS A 43 -4.88 -4.45 -12.17
C LYS A 43 -6.15 -4.29 -11.33
N ILE A 44 -6.08 -4.62 -10.04
CA ILE A 44 -7.20 -4.46 -9.11
C ILE A 44 -7.55 -2.97 -8.93
N ARG A 45 -6.53 -2.11 -8.78
CA ARG A 45 -6.71 -0.65 -8.72
C ARG A 45 -7.43 -0.13 -9.96
N ASN A 46 -6.95 -0.52 -11.14
CA ASN A 46 -7.57 -0.15 -12.41
C ASN A 46 -9.04 -0.60 -12.47
N LEU A 47 -9.32 -1.85 -12.06
CA LEU A 47 -10.68 -2.37 -11.97
C LEU A 47 -11.57 -1.50 -11.05
N PHE A 48 -11.08 -1.12 -9.87
CA PHE A 48 -11.86 -0.29 -8.94
C PHE A 48 -12.13 1.12 -9.45
N LEU A 49 -11.20 1.71 -10.21
CA LEU A 49 -11.32 3.06 -10.77
C LEU A 49 -12.26 3.10 -11.97
N ASN A 50 -12.24 2.06 -12.82
CA ASN A 50 -12.93 2.06 -14.10
C ASN A 50 -14.27 1.28 -14.10
N PHE A 51 -14.50 0.44 -13.08
CA PHE A 51 -15.74 -0.34 -12.95
C PHE A 51 -16.43 0.01 -11.62
N GLN A 52 -17.34 0.99 -11.67
CA GLN A 52 -18.05 1.48 -10.49
C GLN A 52 -19.11 0.50 -9.96
N GLN A 53 -19.65 -0.38 -10.81
CA GLN A 53 -20.72 -1.33 -10.45
C GLN A 53 -20.21 -2.66 -9.84
N VAL A 54 -18.96 -2.72 -9.40
CA VAL A 54 -18.42 -3.92 -8.75
C VAL A 54 -19.00 -4.03 -7.35
N ASP A 55 -19.67 -5.14 -7.08
CA ASP A 55 -20.26 -5.45 -5.78
C ASP A 55 -19.25 -5.32 -4.61
N TYR A 56 -19.75 -4.91 -3.43
CA TYR A 56 -18.89 -4.60 -2.29
C TYR A 56 -18.16 -5.84 -1.75
N LEU A 57 -18.75 -7.03 -1.80
CA LEU A 57 -18.07 -8.27 -1.41
C LEU A 57 -16.97 -8.62 -2.40
N THR A 58 -17.22 -8.39 -3.70
CA THR A 58 -16.18 -8.57 -4.72
C THR A 58 -15.01 -7.61 -4.48
N ARG A 59 -15.28 -6.33 -4.18
CA ARG A 59 -14.24 -5.35 -3.82
C ARG A 59 -13.48 -5.77 -2.56
N PHE A 60 -14.17 -6.31 -1.56
CA PHE A 60 -13.56 -6.80 -0.34
C PHE A 60 -12.58 -7.96 -0.60
N TYR A 61 -13.02 -9.02 -1.30
CA TYR A 61 -12.15 -10.16 -1.60
C TYR A 61 -10.97 -9.81 -2.51
N LEU A 62 -11.17 -8.91 -3.48
CA LEU A 62 -10.06 -8.41 -4.30
C LEU A 62 -9.07 -7.59 -3.47
N SER A 63 -9.55 -6.80 -2.51
CA SER A 63 -8.68 -6.06 -1.59
C SER A 63 -7.84 -7.03 -0.73
N LEU A 64 -8.45 -8.10 -0.19
CA LEU A 64 -7.73 -9.14 0.55
C LEU A 64 -6.69 -9.87 -0.32
N SER A 65 -7.03 -10.15 -1.58
CA SER A 65 -6.11 -10.78 -2.53
C SER A 65 -4.90 -9.88 -2.79
N ASN A 66 -5.12 -8.58 -3.01
CA ASN A 66 -4.05 -7.61 -3.14
C ASN A 66 -3.18 -7.51 -1.88
N MET A 67 -3.79 -7.46 -0.69
CA MET A 67 -3.05 -7.41 0.58
C MET A 67 -2.14 -8.63 0.75
N THR A 68 -2.64 -9.82 0.42
CA THR A 68 -1.85 -11.06 0.44
C THR A 68 -0.67 -10.96 -0.53
N GLN A 69 -0.88 -10.46 -1.75
CA GLN A 69 0.20 -10.31 -2.71
C GLN A 69 1.27 -9.30 -2.25
N ILE A 70 0.87 -8.17 -1.66
CA ILE A 70 1.80 -7.19 -1.09
C ILE A 70 2.65 -7.81 0.01
N GLN A 71 2.06 -8.64 0.87
CA GLN A 71 2.81 -9.31 1.93
C GLN A 71 3.90 -10.22 1.37
N VAL A 72 3.60 -10.98 0.32
CA VAL A 72 4.55 -11.94 -0.28
C VAL A 72 5.63 -11.22 -1.10
N GLU A 73 5.24 -10.25 -1.92
CA GLU A 73 6.17 -9.61 -2.88
C GLU A 73 7.00 -8.49 -2.27
N LEU A 74 6.42 -7.72 -1.34
CA LEU A 74 6.99 -6.45 -0.90
C LEU A 74 7.38 -6.50 0.58
N ILE A 75 6.46 -6.88 1.47
CA ILE A 75 6.71 -6.79 2.91
C ILE A 75 7.68 -7.87 3.37
N SER A 76 7.38 -9.15 3.12
CA SER A 76 8.20 -10.26 3.63
C SER A 76 9.66 -10.23 3.17
N PRO A 77 9.98 -9.89 1.91
CA PRO A 77 11.38 -9.79 1.47
C PRO A 77 12.13 -8.63 2.14
N GLN A 78 11.49 -7.46 2.25
CA GLN A 78 12.05 -6.26 2.87
C GLN A 78 12.32 -6.44 4.37
N LEU A 79 11.48 -7.22 5.06
CA LEU A 79 11.65 -7.55 6.47
C LEU A 79 12.96 -8.29 6.76
N LYS A 80 13.39 -9.18 5.84
CA LYS A 80 14.68 -9.87 5.97
C LYS A 80 15.85 -8.89 5.93
N ASN A 81 15.71 -7.81 5.19
CA ASN A 81 16.75 -6.80 4.97
C ASN A 81 16.74 -5.66 6.01
N HIS A 82 15.92 -5.75 7.06
CA HIS A 82 15.84 -4.77 8.16
C HIS A 82 15.50 -3.33 7.71
N GLN A 83 14.85 -3.20 6.56
CA GLN A 83 14.44 -1.91 5.98
C GLN A 83 13.11 -1.44 6.58
N LEU A 84 12.96 -0.12 6.80
CA LEU A 84 11.68 0.48 7.18
C LEU A 84 10.72 0.41 5.98
N ILE A 85 9.49 -0.01 6.21
CA ILE A 85 8.44 0.01 5.19
C ILE A 85 7.41 1.06 5.57
N ILE A 86 7.08 1.94 4.62
CA ILE A 86 5.98 2.89 4.69
C ILE A 86 4.92 2.44 3.70
N LEU A 87 3.70 2.26 4.17
CA LEU A 87 2.55 1.92 3.35
C LEU A 87 1.55 3.09 3.37
N ASP A 88 1.27 3.66 2.20
CA ASP A 88 0.22 4.67 1.95
C ASP A 88 -1.12 4.00 1.59
#